data_AF-A0A315XDW9-F1
#
_entry.id   AF-A0A315XDW9-F1
#
_cell.length_a   1.000
_cell.length_b   1.000
_cell.length_c   1.000
_cell.angle_alpha   90.00
_cell.angle_beta   90.00
_cell.angle_gamma   90.00
#
_symmetry.space_group_name_H-M   'P 1'
#
loop_
_entity.id
_entity.type
_entity.pdbx_description
1 polymer ?
#
loop_
_entity_poly.entity_id
_entity_poly.type
_entity_poly.pdbx_seq_one_letter_code
_entity_poly.pdbx_strand_id
1 'polypeptide(L)'
;MEFHTRVARVRGDGRHDTPVLFSDGLIVSERNGRLVIHDAFEIKSDSRGGAEATSQFFEWREGRLAGRDQLVLSDGRRFTYDPGRSGPGYVEGLQQSPPHVIAPRGTEHLGSTSGEQVAASGVRHALGQTASEIDFLARQLLEGLGSAPVPSATIE
;
A
#
# COMPACT_ATOMS: atom_id res chain seq x y z
N MET A 1 -5.19 -15.43 -16.63
CA MET A 1 -4.96 -15.09 -15.20
C MET A 1 -5.06 -13.58 -15.12
N GLU A 2 -6.05 -13.08 -14.39
CA GLU A 2 -6.27 -11.64 -14.23
C GLU A 2 -5.53 -11.17 -12.98
N PHE A 3 -4.88 -10.01 -13.08
CA PHE A 3 -4.18 -9.38 -11.97
C PHE A 3 -4.92 -8.12 -11.54
N HIS A 4 -5.04 -7.93 -10.23
CA HIS A 4 -5.57 -6.70 -9.64
C HIS A 4 -4.47 -6.03 -8.82
N THR A 5 -4.50 -4.69 -8.76
CA THR A 5 -3.50 -3.87 -8.03
C THR A 5 -4.13 -2.98 -6.96
N ARG A 6 -5.41 -2.64 -7.13
CA ARG A 6 -6.19 -1.83 -6.18
C ARG A 6 -7.02 -2.75 -5.29
N VAL A 7 -6.60 -2.85 -4.03
CA VAL A 7 -7.26 -3.68 -3.02
C VAL A 7 -7.56 -2.81 -1.82
N ALA A 8 -8.83 -2.79 -1.41
CA ALA A 8 -9.25 -2.13 -0.20
C ALA A 8 -9.35 -3.14 0.94
N ARG A 9 -9.22 -2.66 2.18
CA ARG A 9 -9.43 -3.43 3.40
C ARG A 9 -10.70 -2.96 4.11
N VAL A 10 -11.48 -3.92 4.59
CA VAL A 10 -12.59 -3.73 5.52
C VAL A 10 -12.33 -4.57 6.76
N ARG A 11 -12.50 -4.01 7.96
CA ARG A 11 -12.31 -4.79 9.18
C ARG A 11 -13.42 -5.82 9.39
N GLY A 12 -13.04 -7.00 9.88
CA GLY A 12 -13.99 -8.09 10.18
C GLY A 12 -14.93 -7.82 11.35
N ASP A 13 -14.65 -6.80 12.17
CA ASP A 13 -15.49 -6.34 13.29
C ASP A 13 -16.58 -5.34 12.89
N GLY A 14 -16.67 -4.99 11.59
CA GLY A 14 -17.63 -4.02 11.08
C GLY A 14 -17.36 -2.58 11.51
N ARG A 15 -16.25 -2.26 12.20
CA ARG A 15 -15.94 -0.89 12.66
C ARG A 15 -15.33 0.00 11.58
N HIS A 16 -15.10 -0.52 10.38
CA HIS A 16 -14.74 0.28 9.21
C HIS A 16 -15.86 0.17 8.18
N ASP A 17 -16.90 1.01 8.34
CA ASP A 17 -17.95 1.15 7.32
C ASP A 17 -17.40 1.73 6.01
N THR A 18 -16.22 2.36 6.05
CA THR A 18 -15.50 2.86 4.87
C THR A 18 -14.28 1.99 4.56
N PRO A 19 -14.23 1.32 3.39
CA PRO A 19 -13.03 0.62 2.94
C PRO A 19 -11.84 1.59 2.84
N VAL A 20 -10.70 1.18 3.38
CA VAL A 20 -9.43 1.94 3.25
C VAL A 20 -8.54 1.25 2.23
N LEU A 21 -7.75 2.01 1.47
CA LEU A 21 -6.74 1.39 0.61
C LEU A 21 -5.81 0.54 1.49
N PHE A 22 -5.65 -0.73 1.13
CA PHE A 22 -4.88 -1.66 1.95
C PHE A 22 -3.39 -1.35 1.88
N SER A 23 -2.89 -1.08 0.68
CA SER A 23 -1.50 -0.80 0.34
C SER A 23 -1.42 0.15 -0.85
N ASP A 24 -0.29 0.80 -1.07
CA ASP A 24 -0.06 1.59 -2.29
C ASP A 24 -0.08 0.72 -3.57
N GLY A 25 0.17 -0.58 -3.44
CA GLY A 25 -0.16 -1.56 -4.48
C GLY A 25 -0.06 -3.01 -4.00
N LEU A 26 -1.02 -3.84 -4.38
CA LEU A 26 -1.01 -5.27 -4.07
C LEU A 26 -1.21 -6.06 -5.35
N ILE A 27 -0.19 -6.79 -5.84
CA ILE A 27 -0.34 -7.63 -7.02
C ILE A 27 -1.00 -8.94 -6.61
N VAL A 28 -2.25 -9.12 -7.02
CA VAL A 28 -3.05 -10.29 -6.66
C VAL A 28 -3.68 -10.94 -7.88
N SER A 29 -4.00 -12.22 -7.76
CA SER A 29 -4.79 -12.95 -8.75
C SER A 29 -5.80 -13.85 -8.08
N GLU A 30 -6.93 -14.11 -8.72
CA GLU A 30 -7.82 -15.18 -8.28
C GLU A 30 -7.38 -16.54 -8.87
N ARG A 31 -7.29 -17.56 -8.02
CA ARG A 31 -7.06 -18.95 -8.44
C ARG A 31 -7.96 -19.88 -7.64
N ASN A 32 -8.82 -20.64 -8.32
CA ASN A 32 -9.75 -21.59 -7.70
C ASN A 32 -10.61 -20.95 -6.58
N GLY A 33 -11.11 -19.74 -6.81
CA GLY A 33 -11.92 -19.00 -5.84
C GLY A 33 -11.14 -18.35 -4.69
N ARG A 34 -9.81 -18.40 -4.70
CA ARG A 34 -8.92 -17.85 -3.66
C ARG A 34 -8.23 -16.60 -4.15
N LEU A 35 -7.97 -15.64 -3.27
CA LEU A 35 -7.15 -14.49 -3.60
C LEU A 35 -5.70 -14.78 -3.25
N VAL A 36 -4.87 -14.94 -4.27
CA VAL A 36 -3.43 -15.19 -4.11
C VAL A 36 -2.68 -13.87 -4.22
N ILE A 37 -1.90 -13.54 -3.19
CA ILE A 37 -1.03 -12.37 -3.17
C ILE A 37 0.36 -12.76 -3.65
N HIS A 38 0.83 -12.05 -4.68
CA HIS A 38 2.16 -12.25 -5.25
C HIS A 38 3.15 -11.27 -4.66
N ASP A 39 2.84 -9.97 -4.74
CA ASP A 39 3.72 -8.89 -4.33
C ASP A 39 2.93 -7.79 -3.61
N ALA A 40 3.59 -7.11 -2.68
CA ALA A 40 3.00 -6.00 -1.94
C ALA A 40 3.95 -4.79 -1.96
N PHE A 41 3.42 -3.61 -2.27
CA PHE A 41 4.18 -2.37 -2.48
C PHE A 41 3.73 -1.30 -1.50
N GLU A 42 4.71 -0.60 -0.94
CA GLU A 42 4.52 0.64 -0.19
C GLU A 42 5.41 1.72 -0.77
N ILE A 43 4.82 2.87 -1.07
CA ILE A 43 5.44 3.99 -1.75
C ILE A 43 5.38 5.19 -0.82
N LYS A 44 6.54 5.68 -0.40
CA LYS A 44 6.63 6.86 0.45
C LYS A 44 7.41 7.95 -0.25
N SER A 45 7.13 9.20 0.08
CA SER A 45 7.75 10.38 -0.54
C SER A 45 8.61 11.20 0.43
N ASP A 46 8.56 10.89 1.72
CA ASP A 46 9.22 11.67 2.76
C ASP A 46 10.59 11.10 3.18
N SER A 47 11.25 11.86 4.08
CA SER A 47 12.59 11.54 4.61
C SER A 47 12.66 10.27 5.46
N ARG A 48 11.53 9.74 5.91
CA ARG A 48 11.40 8.54 6.73
C ARG A 48 10.80 7.36 5.95
N GLY A 49 10.55 7.54 4.66
CA GLY A 49 9.73 6.63 3.86
C GLY A 49 10.11 5.15 3.96
N GLY A 50 11.40 4.81 3.95
CA GLY A 50 11.82 3.41 4.11
C GLY A 50 11.48 2.82 5.48
N ALA A 51 11.58 3.60 6.55
CA ALA A 51 11.22 3.16 7.90
C ALA A 51 9.70 3.00 8.02
N GLU A 52 8.93 3.97 7.55
CA GLU A 52 7.47 3.94 7.62
C GLU A 52 6.88 2.78 6.82
N ALA A 53 7.38 2.54 5.60
CA ALA A 53 6.99 1.38 4.81
C ALA A 53 7.35 0.06 5.51
N THR A 54 8.51 0.00 6.16
CA THR A 54 8.92 -1.20 6.94
C THR A 54 7.96 -1.45 8.10
N SER A 55 7.63 -0.42 8.88
CA SER A 55 6.67 -0.53 9.98
C SER A 55 5.29 -0.94 9.48
N GLN A 56 4.83 -0.41 8.34
CA GLN A 56 3.54 -0.76 7.75
C GLN A 56 3.48 -2.23 7.30
N PHE A 57 4.53 -2.75 6.66
CA PHE A 57 4.62 -4.18 6.33
C PHE A 57 4.65 -5.06 7.58
N PHE A 58 5.40 -4.67 8.61
CA PHE A 58 5.41 -5.37 9.88
C PHE A 58 4.01 -5.39 10.51
N GLU A 59 3.32 -4.25 10.55
CA GLU A 59 1.95 -4.18 11.08
C GLU A 59 0.99 -5.11 10.36
N TRP A 60 1.05 -5.19 9.03
CA TRP A 60 0.16 -6.09 8.27
C TRP A 60 0.40 -7.56 8.58
N ARG A 61 1.66 -7.95 8.75
CA ARG A 61 2.04 -9.37 8.90
C ARG A 61 2.03 -9.84 10.34
N GLU A 62 2.34 -8.97 11.29
CA GLU A 62 2.60 -9.33 12.68
C GLU A 62 1.54 -8.80 13.67
N GLY A 63 0.59 -7.93 13.27
CA GLY A 63 -0.28 -7.38 14.32
C GLY A 63 -1.56 -6.63 13.99
N ARG A 64 -1.93 -6.36 12.73
CA ARG A 64 -3.13 -5.54 12.45
C ARG A 64 -4.10 -6.04 11.39
N LEU A 65 -3.77 -7.01 10.54
CA LEU A 65 -4.83 -7.76 9.87
C LEU A 65 -5.39 -8.77 10.88
N ALA A 66 -6.44 -8.35 11.58
CA ALA A 66 -7.14 -9.25 12.47
C ALA A 66 -7.74 -10.38 11.63
N GLY A 67 -7.71 -11.61 12.16
CA GLY A 67 -8.44 -12.71 11.53
C GLY A 67 -9.88 -12.28 11.25
N ARG A 68 -10.35 -12.53 10.02
CA ARG A 68 -11.64 -12.13 9.44
C ARG A 68 -11.71 -10.75 8.76
N ASP A 69 -10.62 -9.99 8.73
CA ASP A 69 -10.55 -8.82 7.85
C ASP A 69 -10.79 -9.22 6.38
N GLN A 70 -11.40 -8.33 5.60
CA GLN A 70 -11.72 -8.58 4.21
C GLN A 70 -10.86 -7.72 3.29
N LEU A 71 -10.24 -8.35 2.30
CA LEU A 71 -9.68 -7.71 1.13
C LEU A 71 -10.74 -7.64 0.03
N VAL A 72 -10.97 -6.43 -0.48
CA VAL A 72 -12.01 -6.13 -1.47
C VAL A 72 -11.33 -5.68 -2.76
N LEU A 73 -11.62 -6.40 -3.85
CA LEU A 73 -11.15 -6.04 -5.18
C LEU A 73 -11.94 -4.85 -5.74
N SER A 74 -11.40 -4.21 -6.77
CA SER A 74 -12.04 -3.06 -7.43
C SER A 74 -13.42 -3.35 -8.03
N ASP A 75 -13.75 -4.62 -8.28
CA ASP A 75 -15.07 -5.08 -8.76
C ASP A 75 -16.04 -5.46 -7.63
N GLY A 76 -15.63 -5.27 -6.37
CA GLY A 76 -16.45 -5.53 -5.19
C GLY A 76 -16.37 -6.95 -4.64
N ARG A 77 -15.68 -7.89 -5.31
CA ARG A 77 -15.44 -9.24 -4.76
C ARG A 77 -14.65 -9.14 -3.45
N ARG A 78 -14.96 -10.02 -2.50
CA ARG A 78 -14.41 -9.99 -1.14
C ARG A 78 -13.76 -11.31 -0.78
N PHE A 79 -12.61 -11.21 -0.12
CA PHE A 79 -11.83 -12.35 0.35
C PHE A 79 -11.43 -12.14 1.79
N THR A 80 -11.58 -13.18 2.60
CA THR A 80 -11.32 -13.12 4.03
C THR A 80 -9.86 -13.46 4.32
N TYR A 81 -9.17 -12.60 5.04
CA TYR A 81 -7.89 -12.90 5.61
C TYR A 81 -8.07 -13.70 6.90
N ASP A 82 -7.66 -14.95 6.86
CA ASP A 82 -7.59 -15.85 8.01
C ASP A 82 -6.37 -16.75 7.82
N PRO A 83 -5.21 -16.44 8.44
CA PRO A 83 -3.95 -17.12 8.17
C PRO A 83 -3.95 -18.61 8.55
N GLY A 84 -4.98 -19.08 9.29
CA GLY A 84 -5.20 -20.49 9.60
C GLY A 84 -6.18 -21.20 8.65
N ARG A 85 -6.76 -20.51 7.66
CA ARG A 85 -7.73 -21.08 6.71
C ARG A 85 -7.25 -20.94 5.27
N SER A 86 -7.63 -21.92 4.47
CA SER A 86 -7.34 -21.98 3.03
C SER A 86 -8.58 -22.38 2.25
N GLY A 87 -8.63 -22.02 0.97
CA GLY A 87 -9.73 -22.39 0.09
C GLY A 87 -10.54 -21.20 -0.43
N PRO A 88 -11.62 -21.47 -1.19
CA PRO A 88 -12.41 -20.42 -1.82
C PRO A 88 -12.90 -19.37 -0.82
N GLY A 89 -12.81 -18.09 -1.19
CA GLY A 89 -13.18 -16.95 -0.36
C GLY A 89 -12.11 -16.51 0.65
N TYR A 90 -10.93 -17.14 0.68
CA TYR A 90 -9.83 -16.77 1.57
C TYR A 90 -8.63 -16.17 0.82
N VAL A 91 -7.88 -15.35 1.55
CA VAL A 91 -6.61 -14.74 1.12
C VAL A 91 -5.46 -15.71 1.41
N GLU A 92 -4.61 -15.96 0.42
CA GLU A 92 -3.41 -16.78 0.54
C GLU A 92 -2.15 -15.99 0.13
N GLY A 93 -1.01 -16.33 0.72
CA GLY A 93 0.30 -15.80 0.30
C GLY A 93 0.72 -14.47 0.93
N LEU A 94 -0.12 -13.81 1.74
CA LEU A 94 0.24 -12.50 2.30
C LEU A 94 1.52 -12.51 3.15
N GLN A 95 1.69 -13.54 3.97
CA GLN A 95 2.86 -13.63 4.86
C GLN A 95 4.15 -13.88 4.07
N GLN A 96 4.03 -14.55 2.93
CA GLN A 96 5.13 -14.98 2.07
C GLN A 96 5.43 -14.02 0.92
N SER A 97 4.54 -13.08 0.61
CA SER A 97 4.74 -12.16 -0.51
C SER A 97 5.97 -11.29 -0.27
N PRO A 98 6.81 -11.03 -1.30
CA PRO A 98 7.91 -10.09 -1.18
C PRO A 98 7.38 -8.67 -0.89
N PRO A 99 7.84 -8.02 0.20
CA PRO A 99 7.56 -6.61 0.41
C PRO A 99 8.45 -5.76 -0.50
N HIS A 100 7.84 -4.81 -1.21
CA HIS A 100 8.51 -3.83 -2.04
C HIS A 100 8.37 -2.45 -1.39
N VAL A 101 9.50 -1.86 -1.01
CA VAL A 101 9.56 -0.48 -0.52
C VAL A 101 10.06 0.40 -1.65
N ILE A 102 9.29 1.42 -2.04
CA ILE A 102 9.72 2.46 -2.96
C ILE A 102 9.79 3.76 -2.16
N ALA A 103 10.99 4.33 -2.02
CA ALA A 103 11.19 5.53 -1.20
C ALA A 103 12.18 6.49 -1.86
N PRO A 104 12.28 7.74 -1.39
CA PRO A 104 13.24 8.69 -1.93
C PRO A 104 14.69 8.19 -1.78
N ARG A 105 15.54 8.62 -2.70
CA ARG A 105 16.97 8.28 -2.69
C ARG A 105 17.61 8.60 -1.34
N GLY A 106 18.25 7.60 -0.74
CA GLY A 106 18.95 7.70 0.54
C GLY A 106 18.09 7.33 1.74
N THR A 107 16.80 7.05 1.56
CA THR A 107 15.89 6.67 2.66
C THR A 107 15.31 5.27 2.50
N GLU A 108 15.51 4.61 1.35
CA GLU A 108 14.94 3.30 1.01
C GLU A 108 15.36 2.18 1.94
N HIS A 109 16.52 2.31 2.59
CA HIS A 109 17.05 1.33 3.54
C HIS A 109 16.74 1.65 5.01
N LEU A 110 16.08 2.77 5.31
CA LEU A 110 15.67 3.07 6.68
C LEU A 110 14.70 1.98 7.19
N GLY A 111 14.81 1.67 8.48
CA GLY A 111 14.03 0.60 9.12
C GLY A 111 14.54 -0.83 8.83
N SER A 112 15.49 -1.04 7.92
CA SER A 112 15.98 -2.40 7.61
C SER A 112 16.65 -3.14 8.78
N THR A 113 17.18 -2.40 9.76
CA THR A 113 17.79 -2.93 10.98
C THR A 113 16.92 -2.73 12.22
N SER A 114 15.65 -2.34 12.07
CA SER A 114 14.75 -2.20 13.20
C SER A 114 14.39 -3.58 13.77
N GLY A 115 13.84 -3.61 14.99
CA GLY A 115 13.25 -4.83 15.56
C GLY A 115 11.96 -5.28 14.84
N GLU A 116 11.45 -4.47 13.91
CA GLU A 116 10.26 -4.72 13.10
C GLU A 116 10.64 -5.51 11.83
N GLN A 117 11.45 -6.56 12.02
CA GLN A 117 11.87 -7.39 10.91
C GLN A 117 10.70 -8.25 10.44
N VAL A 118 10.38 -8.12 9.16
CA VAL A 118 9.47 -9.02 8.48
C VAL A 118 10.25 -10.24 8.01
N ALA A 119 9.70 -11.45 8.19
CA ALA A 119 10.37 -12.71 7.86
C ALA A 119 10.81 -12.83 6.38
N ALA A 120 10.17 -12.10 5.47
CA ALA A 120 10.55 -12.05 4.05
C ALA A 120 11.55 -10.91 3.78
N SER A 121 12.67 -11.24 3.13
CA SER A 121 13.62 -10.23 2.63
C SER A 121 12.94 -9.33 1.60
N GLY A 122 12.70 -8.07 1.96
CA GLY A 122 12.07 -7.09 1.08
C GLY A 122 12.99 -6.57 -0.01
N VAL A 123 12.40 -6.24 -1.17
CA VAL A 123 13.07 -5.50 -2.24
C VAL A 123 12.89 -4.01 -1.97
N ARG A 124 13.99 -3.26 -2.03
CA ARG A 124 14.01 -1.82 -1.76
C ARG A 124 14.43 -1.08 -3.03
N HIS A 125 13.62 -0.11 -3.41
CA HIS A 125 13.79 0.70 -4.62
C HIS A 125 13.95 2.16 -4.21
N ALA A 126 14.99 2.79 -4.73
CA ALA A 126 15.20 4.22 -4.60
C ALA A 126 14.52 4.94 -5.78
N LEU A 127 13.75 5.99 -5.48
CA LEU A 127 13.36 7.00 -6.47
C LEU A 127 14.61 7.75 -6.96
N GLY A 128 14.52 8.40 -8.12
CA GLY A 128 15.61 9.23 -8.63
C GLY A 128 15.89 10.47 -7.75
N GLN A 129 14.86 10.94 -7.05
CA GLN A 129 14.87 12.14 -6.22
C GLN A 129 15.00 11.80 -4.73
N THR A 130 15.62 12.71 -3.99
CA THR A 130 15.63 12.76 -2.52
C THR A 130 14.30 13.31 -1.99
N ALA A 131 14.03 13.11 -0.70
CA ALA A 131 12.82 13.65 -0.06
C ALA A 131 12.74 15.18 -0.19
N SER A 132 13.86 15.90 -0.02
CA SER A 132 13.90 17.36 -0.15
C SER A 132 13.63 17.84 -1.58
N GLU A 133 14.09 17.10 -2.59
CA GLU A 133 13.77 17.40 -4.00
C GLU A 133 12.28 17.16 -4.29
N ILE A 134 11.70 16.09 -3.75
CA ILE A 134 10.26 15.82 -3.87
C ILE A 134 9.45 16.93 -3.19
N ASP A 135 9.81 17.32 -1.97
CA ASP A 135 9.16 18.42 -1.23
C ASP A 135 9.25 19.74 -2.00
N PHE A 136 10.41 20.05 -2.57
CA PHE A 136 10.60 21.23 -3.39
C PHE A 136 9.68 21.23 -4.61
N LEU A 137 9.65 20.13 -5.36
CA LEU A 137 8.78 19.98 -6.54
C LEU A 137 7.30 20.05 -6.17
N ALA A 138 6.89 19.43 -5.06
CA ALA A 138 5.52 19.48 -4.57
C ALA A 138 5.08 20.91 -4.25
N ARG A 139 5.94 21.71 -3.60
CA ARG A 139 5.65 23.13 -3.31
C ARG A 139 5.50 23.95 -4.59
N GLN A 140 6.44 23.81 -5.54
CA GLN A 140 6.38 24.52 -6.82
C GLN A 140 5.07 24.23 -7.57
N LEU A 141 4.59 22.99 -7.55
CA LEU A 141 3.32 22.62 -8.17
C LEU A 141 2.13 23.28 -7.45
N LEU A 142 2.09 23.24 -6.12
CA LEU A 142 0.99 23.82 -5.34
C LEU A 142 0.93 25.35 -5.48
N GLU A 143 2.08 26.02 -5.44
CA GLU A 143 2.18 27.48 -5.63
C GLU A 143 1.81 27.89 -7.06
N GLY A 144 2.21 27.09 -8.05
CA GLY A 144 1.83 27.29 -9.45
C GLY A 144 0.32 27.12 -9.70
N LEU A 145 -0.32 26.17 -9.03
CA LEU A 145 -1.77 25.95 -9.10
C LEU A 145 -2.57 27.06 -8.40
N GLY A 146 -2.05 27.63 -7.31
CA GLY A 146 -2.67 28.76 -6.60
C GLY A 146 -2.61 30.10 -7.36
N SER A 147 -1.80 30.19 -8.42
CA SER A 147 -1.56 31.43 -9.18
C SER A 147 -2.36 31.51 -10.49
N ALA A 148 -3.21 30.54 -10.81
CA ALA A 148 -4.03 30.57 -12.02
C ALA A 148 -5.17 31.62 -11.88
N PRO A 149 -5.27 32.62 -12.76
CA PRO A 149 -6.38 33.56 -12.73
C PRO A 149 -7.69 32.84 -13.02
N VAL A 150 -8.69 33.01 -12.16
CA VAL A 150 -10.07 32.59 -12.43
C VAL A 150 -10.52 33.37 -13.68
N PRO A 151 -10.95 32.70 -14.77
CA PRO A 151 -11.49 33.42 -15.91
C PRO A 151 -12.74 34.16 -15.47
N SER A 152 -12.67 35.49 -15.45
CA SER A 152 -13.84 36.34 -15.25
C SER A 152 -14.84 36.01 -16.34
N ALA A 153 -15.97 35.39 -15.96
CA ALA A 153 -17.09 35.22 -16.85
C ALA A 153 -17.62 36.61 -17.23
N THR A 154 -17.35 37.04 -18.46
CA THR A 154 -18.10 38.14 -19.07
C THR A 154 -19.53 37.66 -19.25
N ILE A 155 -20.45 38.19 -18.45
CA ILE A 155 -21.88 38.10 -18.73
C ILE A 155 -22.18 39.26 -19.68
N GLU A 156 -22.42 38.95 -20.95
CA GLU A 156 -23.17 39.82 -21.87
C GLU A 156 -24.67 39.54 -21.75
#